data_AF-A0A1Q6QI39-F1
#
_entry.id   AF-A0A1Q6QI39-F1
#
_cell.length_a   1.000
_cell.length_b   1.000
_cell.length_c   1.000
_cell.angle_alpha   90.00
_cell.angle_beta   90.00
_cell.angle_gamma   90.00
#
_symmetry.space_group_name_H-M   'P 1'
#
loop_
_entity.id
_entity.type
_entity.pdbx_description
1 polymer ?
#
loop_
_entity_poly.entity_id
_entity_poly.type
_entity_poly.pdbx_seq_one_letter_code
_entity_poly.pdbx_strand_id
1 'polypeptide(L)'
;MWIKEIVIILFGLAGGCVVAGGVFTVFTAVGLIPRFAEQTGSADHILLYENMLILGTLAGLITTVYYDTIAAPVQNSISHGKVSFGLFLTILQYCILSLYGFFTGNYVGCLALSIAEIADALPIMARRFSMKRGIGIALLALAAGKLAGSLYYYFHALFETA
;
A
#
# COMPACT_ATOMS: atom_id res chain seq x y z
N MET A 1 -19.50 -3.68 -30.84
CA MET A 1 -18.51 -4.33 -29.97
C MET A 1 -17.67 -3.27 -29.24
N TRP A 2 -17.14 -2.26 -29.94
CA TRP A 2 -16.40 -1.10 -29.39
C TRP A 2 -16.94 -0.39 -28.14
N ILE A 3 -18.27 -0.24 -27.99
CA ILE A 3 -18.86 0.42 -26.80
C ILE A 3 -18.45 -0.30 -25.51
N LYS A 4 -18.40 -1.64 -25.51
CA LYS A 4 -18.04 -2.42 -24.33
C LYS A 4 -16.57 -2.20 -23.95
N GLU A 5 -15.66 -2.21 -24.93
CA GLU A 5 -14.24 -1.96 -24.68
C GLU A 5 -14.00 -0.55 -24.12
N ILE A 6 -14.66 0.47 -24.69
CA ILE A 6 -14.53 1.86 -24.24
C ILE A 6 -15.03 2.02 -22.80
N VAL A 7 -16.16 1.41 -22.47
CA VAL A 7 -16.72 1.48 -21.10
C VAL A 7 -15.78 0.80 -20.10
N ILE A 8 -15.20 -0.35 -20.43
CA ILE A 8 -14.24 -1.05 -19.55
C ILE A 8 -12.97 -0.22 -19.34
N ILE A 9 -12.44 0.41 -20.41
CA ILE A 9 -11.27 1.29 -20.30
C ILE A 9 -11.59 2.49 -19.41
N LEU A 10 -12.78 3.10 -19.56
CA LEU A 10 -13.20 4.25 -18.77
C LEU A 10 -13.32 3.91 -17.29
N PHE A 11 -13.95 2.77 -16.95
CA PHE A 11 -14.06 2.30 -15.57
C PHE A 11 -12.70 1.91 -14.98
N GLY A 12 -11.82 1.30 -15.78
CA GLY A 12 -10.45 0.99 -15.37
C GLY A 12 -9.64 2.25 -15.06
N LEU A 13 -9.76 3.27 -15.90
CA LEU A 13 -9.07 4.56 -15.73
C LEU A 13 -9.63 5.33 -14.53
N ALA A 14 -10.95 5.37 -14.37
CA ALA A 14 -11.60 5.99 -13.21
C ALA A 14 -11.20 5.31 -11.89
N GLY A 15 -11.24 3.97 -11.85
CA GLY A 15 -10.77 3.20 -10.70
C GLY A 15 -9.29 3.44 -10.39
N GLY A 16 -8.45 3.49 -11.43
CA GLY A 16 -7.03 3.80 -11.31
C GLY A 16 -6.78 5.20 -10.71
N CYS A 17 -7.51 6.22 -11.17
CA CYS A 17 -7.41 7.58 -10.62
C CYS A 17 -7.83 7.66 -9.15
N VAL A 18 -8.90 6.97 -8.75
CA VAL A 18 -9.37 6.94 -7.36
C VAL A 18 -8.34 6.27 -6.44
N VAL A 19 -7.80 5.12 -6.85
CA VAL A 19 -6.78 4.39 -6.07
C VAL A 19 -5.48 5.20 -5.97
N ALA A 20 -5.00 5.77 -7.07
CA ALA A 20 -3.80 6.62 -7.07
C ALA A 20 -3.96 7.84 -6.16
N GLY A 21 -5.11 8.52 -6.22
CA GLY A 21 -5.42 9.65 -5.34
C GLY A 21 -5.45 9.25 -3.86
N GLY A 22 -6.06 8.12 -3.53
CA GLY A 22 -6.11 7.62 -2.15
C GLY A 22 -4.74 7.29 -1.58
N VAL A 23 -3.93 6.56 -2.36
CA VAL A 23 -2.58 6.16 -1.99
C VAL A 23 -1.65 7.37 -1.82
N PHE A 24 -1.69 8.32 -2.76
CA PHE A 24 -0.88 9.54 -2.70
C PHE A 24 -1.27 10.44 -1.52
N THR A 25 -2.57 10.61 -1.26
CA THR A 25 -3.07 11.40 -0.12
C THR A 25 -2.59 10.83 1.20
N VAL A 26 -2.57 9.50 1.35
CA VAL A 26 -2.03 8.86 2.56
C VAL A 26 -0.53 9.15 2.69
N PHE A 27 0.26 9.11 1.63
CA PHE A 27 1.71 9.39 1.71
C PHE A 27 2.07 10.81 2.06
N THR A 28 1.33 11.78 1.51
CA THR A 28 1.52 13.19 1.85
C THR A 28 1.01 13.48 3.27
N ALA A 29 -0.14 12.92 3.67
CA ALA A 29 -0.69 13.13 5.01
C ALA A 29 0.15 12.48 6.12
N VAL A 30 0.74 11.30 5.84
CA VAL A 30 1.68 10.61 6.74
C VAL A 30 3.08 11.24 6.69
N GLY A 31 3.34 12.19 5.80
CA GLY A 31 4.65 12.84 5.71
C GLY A 31 5.79 11.87 5.42
N LEU A 32 5.50 10.75 4.74
CA LEU A 32 6.48 9.70 4.45
C LEU A 32 7.65 10.26 3.62
N ILE A 33 7.32 10.96 2.53
CA ILE A 33 8.30 11.54 1.60
C ILE A 33 9.21 12.59 2.27
N PRO A 34 8.67 13.61 3.00
CA PRO A 34 9.52 14.58 3.67
C PRO A 34 10.37 13.96 4.79
N ARG A 35 9.88 12.95 5.52
CA ARG A 35 10.70 12.26 6.55
C ARG A 35 11.91 11.54 5.96
N PHE A 36 11.75 10.85 4.83
CA PHE A 36 12.88 10.24 4.15
C PHE A 36 13.89 11.27 3.65
N ALA A 37 13.41 12.38 3.09
CA ALA A 37 14.25 13.47 2.62
C ALA A 37 14.99 14.18 3.76
N GLU A 38 14.35 14.30 4.94
CA GLU A 38 14.95 14.86 6.16
C GLU A 38 16.02 13.92 6.75
N GLN A 39 15.74 12.63 6.86
CA GLN A 39 16.67 11.65 7.44
C GLN A 39 17.92 11.40 6.58
N THR A 40 17.80 11.54 5.26
CA THR A 40 18.92 11.46 4.31
C THR A 40 19.65 12.79 4.11
N GLY A 41 19.19 13.87 4.75
CA GLY A 41 19.79 15.21 4.62
C GLY A 41 19.65 15.80 3.22
N SER A 42 18.67 15.36 2.43
CA SER A 42 18.47 15.78 1.03
C SER A 42 17.03 16.27 0.80
N ALA A 43 16.61 17.23 1.63
CA ALA A 43 15.29 17.87 1.56
C ALA A 43 15.02 18.59 0.23
N ASP A 44 16.07 19.02 -0.49
CA ASP A 44 15.94 19.68 -1.79
C ASP A 44 15.46 18.74 -2.92
N HIS A 45 15.50 17.42 -2.71
CA HIS A 45 15.22 16.43 -3.75
C HIS A 45 13.95 15.60 -3.49
N ILE A 46 12.91 16.22 -2.90
CA ILE A 46 11.61 15.56 -2.62
C ILE A 46 11.00 14.91 -3.88
N LEU A 47 11.08 15.57 -5.04
CA LEU A 47 10.55 15.06 -6.30
C LEU A 47 11.25 13.76 -6.77
N LEU A 48 12.52 13.55 -6.43
CA LEU A 48 13.21 12.29 -6.78
C LEU A 48 12.67 11.13 -5.95
N TYR A 49 12.41 11.35 -4.66
CA TYR A 49 11.78 10.35 -3.80
C TYR A 49 10.38 9.99 -4.28
N GLU A 50 9.60 10.99 -4.68
CA GLU A 50 8.27 10.80 -5.26
C GLU A 50 8.33 10.00 -6.56
N ASN A 51 9.23 10.36 -7.48
CA ASN A 51 9.42 9.64 -8.74
C ASN A 51 9.89 8.19 -8.53
N MET A 52 10.78 7.93 -7.59
CA MET A 52 11.21 6.56 -7.27
C MET A 52 10.06 5.72 -6.70
N LEU A 53 9.19 6.33 -5.89
CA LEU A 53 7.99 5.68 -5.36
C LEU A 53 6.99 5.37 -6.49
N ILE A 54 6.73 6.33 -7.38
CA ILE A 54 5.87 6.15 -8.55
C ILE A 54 6.42 5.04 -9.45
N LEU A 55 7.73 5.03 -9.73
CA LEU A 55 8.38 4.00 -10.55
C LEU A 55 8.28 2.61 -9.90
N GLY A 56 8.49 2.51 -8.58
CA GLY A 56 8.37 1.24 -7.86
C GLY A 56 6.95 0.67 -7.88
N THR A 57 5.94 1.52 -7.71
CA THR A 57 4.52 1.11 -7.76
C THR A 57 4.08 0.74 -9.18
N LEU A 58 4.52 1.46 -10.21
CA LEU A 58 4.30 1.13 -11.62
C LEU A 58 4.94 -0.21 -12.01
N ALA A 59 6.20 -0.42 -11.64
CA ALA A 59 6.89 -1.68 -11.89
C ALA A 59 6.17 -2.85 -11.20
N GLY A 60 5.74 -2.64 -9.95
CA GLY A 60 4.94 -3.61 -9.21
C GLY A 60 3.63 -3.97 -9.90
N LEU A 61 2.84 -2.96 -10.29
CA LEU A 61 1.57 -3.16 -11.00
C LEU A 61 1.74 -3.97 -12.28
N ILE A 62 2.76 -3.65 -13.09
CA ILE A 62 3.07 -4.39 -14.33
C ILE A 62 3.38 -5.85 -13.98
N THR A 63 4.23 -6.11 -12.99
CA THR A 63 4.57 -7.49 -12.62
C THR A 63 3.37 -8.29 -12.09
N THR A 64 2.47 -7.67 -11.32
CA THR A 64 1.28 -8.35 -10.77
C THR A 64 0.23 -8.63 -11.83
N VAL A 65 -0.05 -7.66 -12.71
CA VAL A 65 -1.08 -7.79 -13.77
C VAL A 65 -0.67 -8.81 -14.82
N TYR A 66 0.62 -8.89 -15.16
CA TYR A 66 1.12 -9.81 -16.17
C TYR A 66 1.55 -11.19 -15.62
N TYR A 67 1.39 -11.45 -14.32
CA TYR A 67 1.76 -12.73 -13.69
C TYR A 67 1.04 -13.92 -14.34
N ASP A 68 -0.26 -13.81 -14.59
CA ASP A 68 -1.07 -14.88 -15.22
C ASP A 68 -0.69 -15.11 -16.70
N THR A 69 -0.38 -14.05 -17.43
CA THR A 69 0.05 -14.14 -18.84
C THR A 69 1.44 -14.74 -19.02
N ILE A 70 2.31 -14.66 -18.01
CA ILE A 70 3.66 -15.26 -18.02
C ILE A 70 3.64 -16.69 -17.43
N ALA A 71 2.73 -17.00 -16.50
CA ALA A 71 2.55 -18.34 -15.95
C ALA A 71 1.96 -19.34 -16.97
N ALA A 72 1.05 -18.90 -17.84
CA ALA A 72 0.43 -19.74 -18.87
C ALA A 72 1.43 -20.41 -19.85
N PRO A 73 2.46 -19.74 -20.41
CA PRO A 73 3.43 -20.40 -21.31
C PRO A 73 4.40 -21.35 -20.59
N VAL A 74 4.64 -21.18 -19.29
CA VAL A 74 5.49 -22.09 -18.49
C VAL A 74 4.81 -23.45 -18.30
N GLN A 75 3.49 -23.47 -18.06
CA GLN A 75 2.73 -24.71 -17.88
C GLN A 75 2.55 -25.46 -19.22
N ASN A 76 2.36 -24.74 -20.33
CA ASN A 76 2.24 -25.32 -21.67
C ASN A 76 3.57 -25.85 -22.25
N SER A 77 4.73 -25.37 -21.78
CA SER A 77 6.05 -25.84 -22.24
C SER A 77 6.48 -27.19 -21.66
N ILE A 78 5.81 -27.66 -20.60
CA ILE A 78 6.05 -28.99 -20.01
C ILE A 78 5.55 -30.11 -20.94
N SER A 79 4.54 -29.83 -21.78
CA SER A 79 3.94 -30.85 -22.64
C SER A 79 4.71 -31.12 -23.95
N HIS A 80 5.72 -30.30 -24.31
CA HIS A 80 6.49 -30.44 -25.56
C HIS A 80 7.97 -30.81 -25.39
N GLY A 81 8.39 -31.32 -24.22
CA GLY A 81 9.70 -31.98 -24.09
C GLY A 81 10.93 -31.08 -24.25
N LYS A 82 10.82 -29.76 -24.06
CA LYS A 82 11.96 -28.83 -23.94
C LYS A 82 12.22 -28.48 -22.47
N VAL A 83 12.76 -29.46 -21.74
CA VAL A 83 12.89 -29.46 -20.27
C VAL A 83 13.90 -28.43 -19.73
N SER A 84 14.76 -27.86 -20.57
CA SER A 84 15.83 -26.94 -20.14
C SER A 84 15.42 -25.46 -20.10
N PHE A 85 14.64 -24.97 -21.07
CA PHE A 85 14.26 -23.55 -21.13
C PHE A 85 13.12 -23.22 -20.15
N GLY A 86 12.20 -24.15 -19.93
CA GLY A 86 11.09 -23.98 -18.98
C GLY A 86 11.55 -23.84 -17.53
N LEU A 87 12.50 -24.66 -17.09
CA LEU A 87 12.99 -24.66 -15.70
C LEU A 87 13.75 -23.37 -15.36
N PHE A 88 14.52 -22.83 -16.31
CA PHE A 88 15.18 -21.54 -16.19
C PHE A 88 14.16 -20.38 -16.03
N LEU A 89 13.10 -20.37 -16.83
CA LEU A 89 12.03 -19.37 -16.75
C LEU A 89 11.28 -19.45 -15.42
N THR A 90 11.02 -20.64 -14.88
CA THR A 90 10.32 -20.80 -13.59
C THR A 90 11.18 -20.33 -12.42
N ILE A 91 12.48 -20.63 -12.40
CA ILE A 91 13.40 -20.13 -11.36
C ILE A 91 13.49 -18.60 -11.43
N LEU A 92 13.59 -18.04 -12.64
CA LEU A 92 13.61 -16.60 -12.84
C LEU A 92 12.31 -15.94 -12.33
N GLN A 93 11.14 -16.56 -12.57
CA GLN A 93 9.85 -16.10 -12.06
C GLN A 93 9.79 -16.10 -10.54
N TYR A 94 10.21 -17.17 -9.86
CA TYR A 94 10.25 -17.21 -8.40
C TYR A 94 11.24 -16.21 -7.81
N CYS A 95 12.35 -15.96 -8.49
CA CYS A 95 13.34 -14.96 -8.09
C CYS A 95 12.77 -13.53 -8.16
N ILE A 96 12.07 -13.20 -9.26
CA ILE A 96 11.38 -11.91 -9.43
C ILE A 96 10.27 -11.75 -8.38
N LEU A 97 9.52 -12.80 -8.07
CA LEU A 97 8.44 -12.77 -7.07
C LEU A 97 8.98 -12.59 -5.65
N SER A 98 10.12 -13.22 -5.34
CA SER A 98 10.81 -13.06 -4.05
C SER A 98 11.35 -11.64 -3.87
N LEU A 99 12.00 -11.08 -4.90
CA LEU A 99 12.42 -9.68 -4.92
C LEU A 99 11.21 -8.75 -4.75
N TYR A 100 10.14 -8.97 -5.50
CA TYR A 100 8.91 -8.20 -5.38
C TYR A 100 8.31 -8.26 -3.95
N GLY A 101 8.21 -9.46 -3.37
CA GLY A 101 7.78 -9.68 -2.00
C GLY A 101 8.62 -8.89 -0.97
N PHE A 102 9.93 -8.82 -1.20
CA PHE A 102 10.84 -8.06 -0.36
C PHE A 102 10.63 -6.54 -0.50
N PHE A 103 10.49 -6.02 -1.72
CA PHE A 103 10.27 -4.59 -1.96
C PHE A 103 8.88 -4.13 -1.45
N THR A 104 7.83 -4.91 -1.66
CA THR A 104 6.49 -4.59 -1.13
C THR A 104 6.45 -4.69 0.39
N GLY A 105 7.19 -5.63 0.99
CA GLY A 105 7.32 -5.76 2.45
C GLY A 105 8.00 -4.55 3.07
N ASN A 106 9.10 -4.08 2.48
CA ASN A 106 9.78 -2.86 2.94
C ASN A 106 8.90 -1.61 2.78
N TYR A 107 8.14 -1.53 1.68
CA TYR A 107 7.20 -0.43 1.43
C TYR A 107 6.08 -0.37 2.49
N VAL A 108 5.39 -1.48 2.74
CA VAL A 108 4.34 -1.56 3.78
C VAL A 108 4.93 -1.33 5.17
N GLY A 109 6.14 -1.85 5.44
CA GLY A 109 6.87 -1.63 6.69
C GLY A 109 7.19 -0.16 6.95
N CYS A 110 7.61 0.59 5.93
CA CYS A 110 7.86 2.02 6.05
C CYS A 110 6.58 2.81 6.30
N LEU A 111 5.47 2.44 5.64
CA LEU A 111 4.17 3.07 5.90
C LEU A 111 3.70 2.85 7.34
N ALA A 112 3.84 1.62 7.84
CA ALA A 112 3.51 1.30 9.23
C ALA A 112 4.38 2.08 10.22
N LEU A 113 5.69 2.19 9.97
CA LEU A 113 6.63 2.94 10.81
C LEU A 113 6.31 4.43 10.83
N SER A 114 6.04 5.04 9.66
CA SER A 114 5.70 6.46 9.58
C SER A 114 4.38 6.78 10.30
N ILE A 115 3.37 5.92 10.20
CA ILE A 115 2.12 6.06 10.96
C ILE A 115 2.38 5.92 12.46
N ALA A 116 3.18 4.94 12.89
CA ALA A 116 3.51 4.73 14.30
C ALA A 116 4.17 5.96 14.92
N GLU A 117 5.13 6.55 14.22
CA GLU A 117 5.86 7.72 14.70
C GLU A 117 5.00 9.01 14.68
N ILE A 118 3.98 9.10 13.81
CA ILE A 118 2.95 10.17 13.91
C ILE A 118 1.98 9.90 15.07
N ALA A 119 1.58 8.64 15.27
CA ALA A 119 0.70 8.26 16.37
C ALA A 119 1.33 8.58 17.73
N ASP A 120 2.65 8.42 17.86
CA ASP A 120 3.42 8.82 19.04
C ASP A 120 3.60 10.33 19.18
N ALA A 121 3.54 11.08 18.07
CA ALA A 121 3.57 12.55 18.10
C ALA A 121 2.25 13.16 18.60
N LEU A 122 1.10 12.49 18.44
CA LEU A 122 -0.20 12.96 18.93
C LEU A 122 -0.23 13.23 20.45
N PRO A 123 0.20 12.31 21.35
CA PRO A 123 0.25 12.58 22.78
C PRO A 123 1.29 13.65 23.16
N ILE A 124 2.36 13.81 22.38
CA ILE A 124 3.38 14.85 22.58
C ILE A 124 2.82 16.24 22.22
N MET A 125 2.13 16.36 21.07
CA MET A 125 1.41 17.58 20.70
C MET A 125 0.35 17.93 21.74
N ALA A 126 -0.43 16.95 22.22
CA ALA A 126 -1.42 17.16 23.27
C ALA A 126 -0.81 17.70 24.59
N ARG A 127 0.44 17.32 24.92
CA ARG A 127 1.21 17.94 26.02
C ARG A 127 1.67 19.37 25.68
N ARG A 128 2.14 19.63 24.45
CA ARG A 128 2.62 20.96 24.02
C ARG A 128 1.53 22.04 23.91
N PHE A 129 0.29 21.68 23.57
CA PHE A 129 -0.85 22.61 23.65
C PHE A 129 -1.25 22.99 25.08
N SER A 130 -0.49 22.59 26.10
CA SER A 130 -0.71 22.95 27.50
C SER A 130 -2.11 22.59 28.02
N MET A 131 -2.70 21.48 27.54
CA MET A 131 -3.84 20.85 28.21
C MET A 131 -3.37 20.12 29.47
N LYS A 132 -2.97 20.88 30.50
CA LYS A 132 -2.38 20.35 31.74
C LYS A 132 -3.30 19.41 32.54
N ARG A 133 -4.60 19.35 32.26
CA ARG A 133 -5.59 18.51 32.97
C ARG A 133 -6.39 17.53 32.10
N GLY A 134 -6.18 17.50 30.78
CA GLY A 134 -7.09 16.80 29.86
C GLY A 134 -6.53 15.59 29.13
N ILE A 135 -5.23 15.32 29.20
CA ILE A 135 -4.58 14.33 28.33
C ILE A 135 -5.06 12.91 28.61
N GLY A 136 -5.27 12.59 29.89
CA GLY A 136 -5.89 11.33 30.30
C GLY A 136 -7.31 11.19 29.72
N ILE A 137 -8.11 12.25 29.76
CA ILE A 137 -9.48 12.27 29.23
C ILE A 137 -9.48 12.15 27.70
N ALA A 138 -8.54 12.78 27.00
CA ALA A 138 -8.40 12.68 25.56
C ALA A 138 -8.03 11.26 25.11
N LEU A 139 -7.08 10.62 25.80
CA LEU A 139 -6.74 9.20 25.56
C LEU A 139 -7.93 8.29 25.87
N LEU A 140 -8.66 8.56 26.96
CA LEU A 140 -9.82 7.78 27.38
C LEU A 140 -10.99 7.95 26.40
N ALA A 141 -11.21 9.16 25.87
CA ALA A 141 -12.20 9.43 24.83
C ALA A 141 -11.85 8.73 23.51
N LEU A 142 -10.58 8.70 23.13
CA LEU A 142 -10.11 8.03 21.92
C LEU A 142 -10.21 6.49 22.05
N ALA A 143 -9.84 5.95 23.22
CA ALA A 143 -10.03 4.55 23.55
C ALA A 143 -11.52 4.15 23.59
N ALA A 144 -12.37 4.99 24.21
CA ALA A 144 -13.82 4.79 24.23
C ALA A 144 -14.44 4.85 22.84
N GLY A 145 -13.96 5.75 21.97
CA GLY A 145 -14.38 5.82 20.56
C GLY A 145 -14.05 4.53 19.79
N LYS A 146 -12.84 3.98 19.97
CA LYS A 146 -12.48 2.69 19.35
C LYS A 146 -13.32 1.53 19.90
N LEU A 147 -13.58 1.52 21.20
CA LEU A 147 -14.38 0.47 21.85
C LEU A 147 -15.84 0.53 21.40
N ALA A 148 -16.44 1.72 21.34
CA ALA A 148 -17.80 1.92 20.85
C ALA A 148 -17.92 1.59 19.36
N GLY A 149 -16.94 1.99 18.54
CA GLY A 149 -16.88 1.65 17.12
C GLY A 149 -16.77 0.15 16.88
N SER A 150 -15.95 -0.57 17.64
CA SER A 150 -15.85 -2.03 17.51
C SER A 150 -17.12 -2.73 17.98
N LEU A 151 -17.78 -2.23 19.02
CA LEU A 151 -19.06 -2.76 19.50
C LEU A 151 -20.15 -2.56 18.45
N TYR A 152 -20.26 -1.35 17.88
CA TYR A 152 -21.24 -1.03 16.84
C TYR A 152 -21.05 -1.91 15.61
N TYR A 153 -19.80 -2.07 15.16
CA TYR A 153 -19.45 -2.96 14.06
C TYR A 153 -19.89 -4.40 14.33
N TYR A 154 -19.62 -4.93 15.53
CA TYR A 154 -20.02 -6.29 15.89
C TYR A 154 -21.53 -6.46 15.99
N PHE A 155 -22.25 -5.48 16.55
CA PHE A 155 -23.71 -5.54 16.61
C PHE A 155 -24.33 -5.54 15.21
N HIS A 156 -23.88 -4.64 14.32
CA HIS A 156 -24.40 -4.60 12.95
C HIS A 156 -24.05 -5.88 12.16
N ALA A 157 -22.80 -6.37 12.28
CA ALA A 157 -22.37 -7.60 11.60
C ALA A 157 -23.09 -8.87 12.11
N LEU A 158 -23.53 -8.89 13.37
CA LEU A 158 -24.35 -9.98 13.92
C LEU A 158 -25.80 -9.94 13.44
N PHE A 159 -26.36 -8.77 13.14
CA PHE A 159 -27.74 -8.63 12.67
C PHE A 159 -27.91 -8.91 11.17
N GLU A 160 -26.85 -8.87 10.36
CA GLU A 160 -26.90 -9.29 8.94
C GLU A 160 -26.77 -10.81 8.73
N THR A 161 -26.40 -11.57 9.76
CA THR A 161 -26.18 -13.03 9.67
C THR A 161 -27.25 -13.89 10.38
N ALA A 162 -28.33 -13.27 10.88
CA ALA A 162 -29.50 -13.95 11.47
C ALA A 162 -30.77 -13.67 10.66
#